data_AF-A0A124G5C3-F1
#
_entry.id   AF-A0A124G5C3-F1
#
_cell.length_a   1.000
_cell.length_b   1.000
_cell.length_c   1.000
_cell.angle_alpha   90.00
_cell.angle_beta   90.00
_cell.angle_gamma   90.00
#
_symmetry.space_group_name_H-M   'P 1'
#
loop_
_entity.id
_entity.type
_entity.pdbx_description
1 polymer ?
#
loop_
_entity_poly.entity_id
_entity_poly.type
_entity_poly.pdbx_seq_one_letter_code
_entity_poly.pdbx_strand_id
1 'polypeptide(L)'
;MGVKEPAWQRPEDLVRESVSNLALPAGVRVRVDLAGLEIYADPMVQKVFYNLIDNAVRHGGAVTEVRFSCVRSGQDLLILCEDDGTGIPDGEKEAIFRETYRRRHGHGLFLVSGILGITGIPIRETGVFGEGARFEITVPNGAYRFEDGGT
;
A
#
# COMPACT_ATOMS: atom_id res chain seq x y z
N MET A 1 -16.70 19.52 1.78
CA MET A 1 -16.62 18.46 2.81
C MET A 1 -15.18 18.38 3.25
N GLY A 2 -14.93 18.63 4.53
CA GLY A 2 -13.60 19.02 5.03
C GLY A 2 -12.54 17.97 4.74
N VAL A 3 -11.50 18.38 4.00
CA VAL A 3 -10.23 17.66 3.95
C VAL A 3 -9.67 17.76 5.37
N LYS A 4 -9.61 16.63 6.09
CA LYS A 4 -8.92 16.62 7.38
C LYS A 4 -7.44 16.91 7.10
N GLU A 5 -6.82 17.75 7.91
CA GLU A 5 -5.40 18.01 7.78
C GLU A 5 -4.60 16.69 7.91
N PRO A 6 -3.51 16.53 7.13
CA PRO A 6 -2.60 15.41 7.32
C PRO A 6 -2.15 15.29 8.77
N ALA A 7 -1.97 14.06 9.23
CA ALA A 7 -1.56 13.77 10.59
C ALA A 7 -0.65 12.55 10.61
N TRP A 8 0.00 12.31 11.76
CA TRP A 8 0.73 11.06 11.99
C TRP A 8 -0.26 9.89 12.03
N GLN A 9 -0.05 8.93 11.14
CA GLN A 9 -0.82 7.71 10.98
C GLN A 9 0.07 6.53 11.32
N ARG A 10 -0.51 5.45 11.86
CA ARG A 10 0.19 4.19 12.18
C ARG A 10 -0.15 3.14 11.12
N PRO A 11 0.72 2.88 10.12
CA PRO A 11 0.43 1.95 9.05
C PRO A 11 0.05 0.55 9.52
N GLU A 12 0.68 0.05 10.60
CA GLU A 12 0.35 -1.25 11.17
C GLU A 12 -1.13 -1.35 11.58
N ASP A 13 -1.63 -0.37 12.34
CA ASP A 13 -3.01 -0.32 12.79
C ASP A 13 -3.97 -0.23 11.60
N LEU A 14 -3.65 0.63 10.62
CA LEU A 14 -4.48 0.83 9.43
C LEU A 14 -4.54 -0.41 8.53
N VAL A 15 -3.45 -1.17 8.41
CA VAL A 15 -3.44 -2.45 7.69
C VAL A 15 -4.30 -3.48 8.42
N ARG A 16 -4.17 -3.60 9.74
CA ARG A 16 -4.99 -4.53 10.56
C ARG A 16 -6.48 -4.20 10.49
N GLU A 17 -6.83 -2.92 10.52
CA GLU A 17 -8.21 -2.48 10.35
C GLU A 17 -8.72 -2.78 8.93
N SER A 18 -7.89 -2.56 7.91
CA SER A 18 -8.23 -2.88 6.52
C SER A 18 -8.51 -4.37 6.33
N VAL A 19 -7.69 -5.24 6.92
CA VAL A 19 -7.91 -6.70 6.92
C VAL A 19 -9.23 -7.07 7.57
N SER A 20 -9.57 -6.44 8.69
CA SER A 20 -10.82 -6.71 9.42
C SER A 20 -12.06 -6.30 8.63
N ASN A 21 -11.92 -5.30 7.75
CA ASN A 21 -12.98 -4.80 6.87
C ASN A 21 -13.06 -5.56 5.53
N LEU A 22 -12.13 -6.46 5.24
CA LEU A 22 -12.09 -7.24 4.00
C LEU A 22 -12.51 -8.69 4.23
N ALA A 23 -13.30 -9.22 3.30
CA ALA A 23 -13.58 -10.65 3.25
C ALA A 23 -12.42 -11.38 2.54
N LEU A 24 -11.40 -11.78 3.30
CA LEU A 24 -10.29 -12.54 2.75
C LEU A 24 -10.72 -13.98 2.39
N PRO A 25 -10.35 -14.49 1.20
CA PRO A 25 -10.55 -15.89 0.86
C PRO A 25 -9.84 -16.82 1.84
N ALA A 26 -10.38 -18.04 1.99
CA ALA A 26 -9.76 -19.06 2.83
C ALA A 26 -8.32 -19.36 2.34
N GLY A 27 -7.35 -19.25 3.26
CA GLY A 27 -5.94 -19.54 2.98
C GLY A 27 -5.07 -18.31 2.70
N VAL A 28 -5.66 -17.13 2.45
CA VAL A 28 -4.91 -15.87 2.30
C VAL A 28 -4.51 -15.34 3.67
N ARG A 29 -3.22 -15.04 3.85
CA ARG A 29 -2.69 -14.41 5.08
C ARG A 29 -2.16 -13.01 4.77
N VAL A 30 -2.35 -12.08 5.71
CA VAL A 30 -1.71 -10.76 5.65
C VAL A 30 -0.67 -10.65 6.75
N ARG A 31 0.60 -10.48 6.38
CA ARG A 31 1.71 -10.24 7.32
C ARG A 31 2.05 -8.76 7.38
N VAL A 32 2.34 -8.26 8.57
CA VAL A 32 2.59 -6.83 8.81
C VAL A 32 3.85 -6.67 9.65
N ASP A 33 4.92 -6.27 8.99
CA ASP A 33 6.25 -6.02 9.56
C ASP A 33 6.51 -4.49 9.57
N LEU A 34 5.62 -3.73 10.21
CA LEU A 34 5.64 -2.25 10.28
C LEU A 34 5.65 -1.72 11.72
N ALA A 35 6.15 -2.52 12.65
CA ALA A 35 6.10 -2.22 14.08
C ALA A 35 6.76 -0.88 14.41
N GLY A 36 6.05 -0.05 15.18
CA GLY A 36 6.51 1.26 15.63
C GLY A 36 6.58 2.33 14.54
N LEU A 37 6.23 2.02 13.28
CA LEU A 37 6.24 3.00 12.20
C LEU A 37 5.05 3.97 12.32
N GLU A 38 5.34 5.26 12.16
CA GLU A 38 4.37 6.32 11.90
C GLU A 38 4.75 7.10 10.64
N ILE A 39 3.73 7.49 9.87
CA ILE A 39 3.89 8.30 8.66
C ILE A 39 2.98 9.53 8.70
N TYR A 40 3.47 10.66 8.21
CA TYR A 40 2.68 11.87 8.07
C TYR A 40 1.91 11.82 6.75
N ALA A 41 0.63 11.51 6.82
CA ALA A 41 -0.21 11.25 5.65
C ALA A 41 -1.63 11.79 5.84
N ASP A 42 -2.37 11.95 4.74
CA ASP A 42 -3.80 12.22 4.79
C ASP A 42 -4.53 11.07 5.52
N PRO A 43 -5.53 11.33 6.38
CA PRO A 43 -6.27 10.27 7.07
C PRO A 43 -6.93 9.24 6.15
N MET A 44 -7.16 9.57 4.87
CA MET A 44 -7.62 8.62 3.87
C MET A 44 -6.56 7.56 3.50
N VAL A 45 -5.33 7.63 4.00
CA VAL A 45 -4.28 6.63 3.74
C VAL A 45 -4.69 5.22 4.16
N GLN A 46 -5.65 5.06 5.09
CA GLN A 46 -6.26 3.76 5.36
C GLN A 46 -6.82 3.10 4.08
N LYS A 47 -7.44 3.89 3.19
CA LYS A 47 -7.95 3.40 1.91
C LYS A 47 -6.82 2.92 1.00
N VAL A 48 -5.59 3.43 1.16
CA VAL A 48 -4.44 2.92 0.40
C VAL A 48 -4.18 1.47 0.73
N PHE A 49 -4.02 1.16 2.01
CA PHE A 49 -3.79 -0.21 2.48
C PHE A 49 -4.94 -1.14 2.12
N TYR A 50 -6.19 -0.71 2.33
CA TYR A 50 -7.37 -1.45 1.90
C TYR A 50 -7.34 -1.80 0.40
N ASN A 51 -7.07 -0.81 -0.46
CA ASN A 51 -7.10 -1.04 -1.90
C ASN A 51 -5.95 -1.93 -2.39
N LEU A 52 -4.78 -1.88 -1.74
CA LEU A 52 -3.66 -2.77 -2.08
C LEU A 52 -3.99 -4.23 -1.74
N ILE A 53 -4.57 -4.48 -0.56
CA ILE A 53 -4.99 -5.83 -0.15
C ILE A 53 -6.13 -6.34 -1.03
N ASP A 54 -7.16 -5.52 -1.27
CA ASP A 54 -8.28 -5.84 -2.15
C ASP A 54 -7.80 -6.15 -3.58
N ASN A 55 -6.81 -5.40 -4.07
CA ASN A 55 -6.22 -5.61 -5.39
C ASN A 55 -5.49 -6.97 -5.47
N ALA A 56 -4.66 -7.30 -4.47
CA ALA A 56 -3.99 -8.59 -4.41
C ALA A 56 -5.01 -9.75 -4.39
N VAL A 57 -6.04 -9.66 -3.54
CA VAL A 57 -7.08 -10.70 -3.42
C VAL A 57 -7.89 -10.88 -4.70
N ARG A 58 -8.25 -9.79 -5.39
CA ARG A 58 -9.11 -9.85 -6.59
C ARG A 58 -8.35 -10.20 -7.86
N HIS A 59 -7.12 -9.72 -7.99
CA HIS A 59 -6.38 -9.76 -9.25
C HIS A 59 -5.13 -10.64 -9.20
N GLY A 60 -4.61 -10.96 -8.01
CA GLY A 60 -3.41 -11.78 -7.87
C GLY A 60 -3.63 -13.26 -8.22
N GLY A 61 -4.87 -13.71 -8.42
CA GLY A 61 -5.19 -15.09 -8.80
C GLY A 61 -5.07 -16.03 -7.62
N ALA A 62 -3.97 -16.78 -7.53
CA ALA A 62 -3.72 -17.78 -6.49
C ALA A 62 -2.90 -17.22 -5.31
N VAL A 63 -3.18 -15.98 -4.88
CA VAL A 63 -2.49 -15.35 -3.74
C VAL A 63 -2.73 -16.18 -2.49
N THR A 64 -1.66 -16.46 -1.75
CA THR A 64 -1.71 -17.07 -0.42
C THR A 64 -1.19 -16.11 0.65
N GLU A 65 -0.42 -15.10 0.27
CA GLU A 65 0.19 -14.15 1.20
C GLU A 65 0.26 -12.74 0.63
N VAL A 66 -0.11 -11.75 1.45
CA VAL A 66 0.19 -10.34 1.23
C VAL A 66 1.05 -9.87 2.40
N ARG A 67 2.20 -9.28 2.14
CA ARG A 67 3.17 -8.84 3.14
C ARG A 67 3.39 -7.34 3.06
N PHE A 68 3.24 -6.68 4.20
CA PHE A 68 3.66 -5.31 4.40
C PHE A 68 4.97 -5.28 5.18
N SER A 69 5.96 -4.56 4.69
CA SER A 69 7.23 -4.35 5.40
C SER A 69 7.79 -2.95 5.09
N CYS A 70 8.84 -2.52 5.79
CA CYS A 70 9.51 -1.28 5.45
C CYS A 70 11.03 -1.40 5.49
N VAL A 71 11.70 -0.62 4.63
CA VAL A 71 13.16 -0.55 4.54
C VAL A 71 13.59 0.90 4.33
N ARG A 72 14.68 1.32 4.99
CA ARG A 72 15.28 2.63 4.73
C ARG A 72 15.94 2.64 3.34
N SER A 73 15.70 3.69 2.57
CA SER A 73 16.30 3.90 1.26
C SER A 73 16.92 5.30 1.21
N GLY A 74 18.21 5.37 1.52
CA GLY A 74 18.89 6.67 1.70
C GLY A 74 18.31 7.43 2.88
N GLN A 75 17.73 8.61 2.62
CA GLN A 75 17.08 9.44 3.63
C GLN A 75 15.58 9.14 3.78
N ASP A 76 14.99 8.45 2.80
CA ASP A 76 13.58 8.13 2.73
C ASP A 76 13.30 6.74 3.32
N LEU A 77 12.01 6.44 3.52
CA LEU A 77 11.55 5.11 3.91
C LEU A 77 10.71 4.52 2.76
N LEU A 78 10.97 3.27 2.40
CA LEU A 78 10.10 2.51 1.51
C LEU A 78 9.19 1.63 2.35
N ILE A 79 7.88 1.82 2.25
CA ILE A 79 6.90 0.82 2.66
C ILE A 79 6.64 -0.08 1.46
N LEU A 80 6.79 -1.37 1.66
CA LEU A 80 6.63 -2.42 0.66
C LEU A 80 5.33 -3.16 0.91
N CYS A 81 4.53 -3.36 -0.14
CA CYS A 81 3.40 -4.28 -0.16
C CYS A 81 3.66 -5.32 -1.24
N GLU A 82 3.85 -6.58 -0.85
CA GLU A 82 4.23 -7.69 -1.72
C GLU A 82 3.16 -8.77 -1.65
N ASP A 83 2.77 -9.34 -2.80
CA ASP A 83 1.94 -10.55 -2.86
C ASP A 83 2.65 -11.65 -3.64
N ASP A 84 2.22 -12.90 -3.44
CA ASP A 84 2.70 -14.09 -4.16
C ASP A 84 1.78 -14.46 -5.35
N GLY A 85 1.08 -13.47 -5.90
CA GLY A 85 0.14 -13.64 -6.99
C GLY A 85 0.78 -13.65 -8.37
N THR A 86 -0.05 -13.40 -9.38
CA THR A 86 0.39 -13.35 -10.79
C THR A 86 1.23 -12.10 -11.10
N GLY A 87 1.16 -11.05 -10.28
CA GLY A 87 1.81 -9.77 -10.55
C GLY A 87 1.20 -9.00 -11.72
N ILE A 88 1.83 -7.87 -12.06
CA ILE A 88 1.35 -6.93 -13.09
C ILE A 88 2.32 -6.93 -14.29
N PRO A 89 1.83 -7.08 -15.53
CA PRO A 89 2.67 -7.00 -16.73
C PRO A 89 3.46 -5.70 -16.81
N ASP A 90 4.71 -5.77 -17.27
CA ASP A 90 5.63 -4.61 -17.33
C ASP A 90 5.05 -3.41 -18.10
N GLY A 91 4.35 -3.66 -19.20
CA GLY A 91 3.70 -2.61 -19.99
C GLY A 91 2.51 -1.91 -19.31
N GLU A 92 2.01 -2.46 -18.20
CA GLU A 92 0.86 -1.93 -17.47
C GLU A 92 1.23 -1.20 -16.18
N LYS A 93 2.45 -1.39 -15.64
CA LYS A 93 2.84 -0.90 -14.29
C LYS A 93 2.62 0.60 -14.07
N GLU A 94 2.82 1.43 -15.09
CA GLU A 94 2.51 2.87 -15.00
C GLU A 94 1.03 3.19 -15.29
N ALA A 95 0.39 2.38 -16.12
CA ALA A 95 -0.97 2.61 -16.58
C ALA A 95 -2.01 2.33 -15.49
N ILE A 96 -1.76 1.38 -14.58
CA ILE A 96 -2.66 1.01 -13.48
C ILE A 96 -3.02 2.18 -12.56
N PHE A 97 -2.16 3.19 -12.47
CA PHE A 97 -2.36 4.40 -11.67
C PHE A 97 -3.10 5.52 -12.42
N ARG A 98 -3.49 5.32 -13.69
CA ARG A 98 -4.15 6.32 -14.52
C ARG A 98 -5.67 6.15 -14.52
N GLU A 99 -6.41 7.25 -14.70
CA GLU A 99 -7.88 7.24 -14.73
C GLU A 99 -8.45 6.35 -15.86
N THR A 100 -7.73 6.18 -16.96
CA THR A 100 -8.19 5.32 -18.06
C THR A 100 -8.26 3.85 -17.64
N TYR A 101 -7.36 3.40 -16.78
CA TYR A 101 -7.35 2.02 -16.24
C TYR A 101 -8.51 1.81 -15.25
N ARG A 102 -8.84 2.84 -14.48
CA ARG A 102 -9.97 2.85 -13.53
C ARG A 102 -11.28 2.38 -14.17
N ARG A 103 -11.55 2.81 -15.40
CA ARG A 103 -12.80 2.49 -16.12
C ARG A 103 -12.92 1.01 -16.49
N ARG A 104 -11.80 0.27 -16.55
CA ARG A 104 -11.77 -1.14 -16.96
C ARG A 104 -11.65 -2.12 -15.78
N HIS A 105 -10.90 -1.75 -14.73
CA HIS A 105 -10.51 -2.69 -13.67
C HIS A 105 -10.93 -2.24 -12.25
N GLY A 106 -11.60 -1.08 -12.10
CA GLY A 106 -12.12 -0.60 -10.83
C GLY A 106 -11.33 0.58 -10.25
N HIS A 107 -11.69 0.99 -9.03
CA HIS A 107 -11.28 2.29 -8.48
C HIS A 107 -9.92 2.30 -7.75
N GLY A 108 -9.34 1.14 -7.49
CA GLY A 108 -8.34 0.99 -6.43
C GLY A 108 -7.08 1.84 -6.61
N LEU A 109 -6.23 1.47 -7.57
CA LEU A 109 -4.88 2.02 -7.66
C LEU A 109 -4.81 3.50 -8.10
N PHE A 110 -5.77 3.98 -8.91
CA PHE A 110 -5.91 5.41 -9.20
C PHE A 110 -6.26 6.23 -7.94
N LEU A 111 -7.13 5.71 -7.07
CA LEU A 111 -7.44 6.36 -5.81
C LEU A 111 -6.22 6.35 -4.87
N VAL A 112 -5.44 5.26 -4.88
CA VAL A 112 -4.20 5.16 -4.10
C VAL A 112 -3.22 6.28 -4.48
N SER A 113 -2.91 6.45 -5.76
CA SER A 113 -1.98 7.50 -6.20
C SER A 113 -2.49 8.90 -5.86
N GLY A 114 -3.80 9.13 -5.98
CA GLY A 114 -4.43 10.40 -5.59
C GLY A 114 -4.31 10.72 -4.09
N ILE A 115 -4.56 9.75 -3.21
CA ILE A 115 -4.47 9.94 -1.76
C ILE A 115 -3.03 10.20 -1.33
N LEU A 116 -2.09 9.36 -1.78
CA LEU A 116 -0.68 9.51 -1.41
C LEU A 116 -0.07 10.80 -1.98
N GLY A 117 -0.58 11.27 -3.13
CA GLY A 117 -0.21 12.55 -3.73
C GLY A 117 -0.56 13.77 -2.88
N ILE A 118 -1.53 13.70 -1.97
CA ILE A 118 -1.89 14.81 -1.05
C ILE A 118 -0.69 15.19 -0.17
N THR A 119 0.09 14.20 0.27
CA THR A 119 1.25 14.39 1.14
C THR A 119 2.58 14.13 0.44
N GLY A 120 2.60 14.08 -0.90
CA GLY A 120 3.83 13.91 -1.68
C GLY A 120 4.52 12.56 -1.48
N ILE A 121 3.76 11.50 -1.19
CA ILE A 121 4.27 10.13 -1.02
C ILE A 121 4.08 9.39 -2.35
N PRO A 122 5.10 9.18 -3.19
CA PRO A 122 4.89 8.45 -4.44
C PRO A 122 4.72 6.94 -4.20
N ILE A 123 4.01 6.30 -5.12
CA ILE A 123 3.88 4.84 -5.20
C ILE A 123 4.34 4.35 -6.57
N ARG A 124 5.02 3.21 -6.61
CA ARG A 124 5.43 2.51 -7.83
C ARG A 124 5.13 1.03 -7.70
N GLU A 125 4.92 0.36 -8.83
CA GLU A 125 4.91 -1.10 -8.88
C GLU A 125 6.23 -1.57 -9.49
N THR A 126 6.92 -2.46 -8.79
CA THR A 126 8.28 -2.95 -9.08
C THR A 126 8.40 -4.48 -9.04
N GLY A 127 7.28 -5.19 -8.97
CA GLY A 127 7.24 -6.65 -8.95
C GLY A 127 7.59 -7.26 -10.30
N VAL A 128 7.73 -8.58 -10.33
CA VAL A 128 8.01 -9.34 -11.56
C VAL A 128 6.73 -10.07 -11.98
N PHE A 129 6.32 -9.87 -13.24
CA PHE A 129 5.14 -10.57 -13.75
C PHE A 129 5.36 -12.09 -13.70
N GLY A 130 4.43 -12.81 -13.08
CA GLY A 130 4.50 -14.23 -12.79
C GLY A 130 5.06 -14.60 -11.42
N GLU A 131 5.64 -13.65 -10.68
CA GLU A 131 6.21 -13.89 -9.34
C GLU A 131 5.50 -13.13 -8.21
N GLY A 132 4.60 -12.20 -8.56
CA GLY A 132 3.86 -11.40 -7.60
C GLY A 132 3.90 -9.90 -7.91
N ALA A 133 2.97 -9.14 -7.32
CA ALA A 133 3.07 -7.69 -7.36
C ALA A 133 3.91 -7.18 -6.18
N ARG A 134 4.65 -6.10 -6.42
CA ARG A 134 5.38 -5.37 -5.37
C ARG A 134 5.12 -3.89 -5.53
N PHE A 135 4.44 -3.30 -4.57
CA PHE A 135 4.21 -1.86 -4.51
C PHE A 135 5.18 -1.22 -3.52
N GLU A 136 5.89 -0.19 -3.98
CA GLU A 136 6.82 0.60 -3.19
C GLU A 136 6.21 1.98 -2.96
N ILE A 137 5.94 2.31 -1.70
CA ILE A 137 5.45 3.60 -1.24
C ILE A 137 6.63 4.34 -0.61
N THR A 138 7.13 5.38 -1.26
CA THR A 138 8.28 6.16 -0.75
C THR A 138 7.78 7.27 0.16
N VAL A 139 8.07 7.15 1.45
CA VAL A 139 7.78 8.18 2.44
C VAL A 139 9.00 9.09 2.59
N PRO A 140 8.89 10.38 2.22
CA PRO A 140 10.04 11.29 2.26
C PRO A 140 10.64 11.46 3.66
N ASN A 141 11.92 11.82 3.71
CA ASN A 141 12.56 12.24 4.95
C ASN A 141 11.72 13.31 5.69
N GLY A 142 11.54 13.15 6.99
CA GLY A 142 10.71 14.03 7.81
C GLY A 142 9.21 13.71 7.79
N ALA A 143 8.75 12.85 6.89
CA ALA A 143 7.37 12.36 6.83
C ALA A 143 7.19 10.94 7.41
N TYR A 144 8.24 10.37 8.03
CA TYR A 144 8.14 9.14 8.82
C TYR A 144 8.89 9.31 10.14
N ARG A 145 8.46 8.55 11.14
CA ARG A 145 9.18 8.36 12.40
C ARG A 145 8.94 6.95 12.91
N PHE A 146 9.83 6.46 13.75
CA PHE A 146 9.58 5.25 14.53
C PHE A 146 9.30 5.71 15.96
N GLU A 147 8.21 5.26 16.56
CA GLU A 147 8.05 5.37 18.01
C GLU A 147 9.30 4.74 18.63
N ASP A 148 10.05 5.52 19.40
CA ASP A 148 11.11 4.97 20.24
C ASP A 148 10.43 3.91 21.10
N GLY A 149 10.80 2.65 20.89
CA GLY A 149 10.33 1.56 21.72
C GLY A 149 10.73 1.87 23.15
N GLY A 150 9.79 2.46 23.90
CA GLY A 150 9.97 2.78 25.30
C GLY A 150 10.41 1.52 26.00
N THR A 151 11.66 1.52 26.45
CA THR A 151 12.16 0.54 27.41
C THR A 151 11.68 0.95 28.79
#